data_AF-A0A9Q0UCM1-F1
#
_entry.id   AF-A0A9Q0UCM1-F1
#
_cell.length_a   1.000
_cell.length_b   1.000
_cell.length_c   1.000
_cell.angle_alpha   90.00
_cell.angle_beta   90.00
_cell.angle_gamma   90.00
#
_symmetry.space_group_name_H-M   'P 1'
#
loop_
_entity.id
_entity.type
_entity.pdbx_description
1 polymer ?
#
loop_
_entity_poly.entity_id
_entity_poly.type
_entity_poly.pdbx_seq_one_letter_code
_entity_poly.pdbx_strand_id
1 'polypeptide(L)'
;MQTCSTRDYIAELLKKTSGQDYHSRLEICGHDYLRAVSKLEEACNDLNSETFFGLAKLAGVASKASDHCQDAFRGISSPPLGSRNGDLKRLCEIGSVIATLFTGSS
;
A
#
# COMPACT_ATOMS: atom_id res chain seq x y z
N MET A 1 10.26 -3.20 5.88
CA MET A 1 9.57 -3.01 4.58
C MET A 1 9.17 -1.55 4.41
N GLN A 2 9.23 -0.99 3.19
CA GLN A 2 8.90 0.41 2.89
C GLN A 2 7.46 0.80 3.29
N THR A 3 6.52 -0.14 3.18
CA THR A 3 5.12 0.02 3.60
C THR A 3 4.99 0.25 5.10
N CYS A 4 5.76 -0.46 5.94
CA CYS A 4 5.77 -0.24 7.40
C CYS A 4 6.32 1.15 7.75
N SER A 5 7.41 1.57 7.09
CA SER A 5 7.96 2.93 7.26
C SER A 5 6.94 4.01 6.88
N THR A 6 6.12 3.76 5.85
CA THR A 6 5.09 4.71 5.44
C THR A 6 3.92 4.75 6.43
N ARG A 7 3.47 3.60 6.95
CA ARG A 7 2.49 3.55 8.04
C ARG A 7 2.97 4.36 9.25
N ASP A 8 4.22 4.19 9.65
CA ASP A 8 4.79 4.88 10.80
C ASP A 8 4.90 6.39 10.54
N TYR A 9 5.27 6.77 9.30
CA TYR A 9 5.27 8.17 8.87
C TYR A 9 3.86 8.81 8.91
N ILE A 10 2.81 8.08 8.51
CA ILE A 10 1.42 8.54 8.62
C ILE A 10 1.05 8.77 10.09
N ALA A 11 1.43 7.87 10.99
CA ALA A 11 1.19 8.02 12.42
C ALA A 11 1.90 9.26 13.00
N GLU A 12 3.09 9.62 12.49
CA GLU A 12 3.75 10.88 12.85
C GLU A 12 3.02 12.11 12.31
N LEU A 13 2.53 12.06 11.07
CA LEU A 13 1.76 13.16 10.47
C LEU A 13 0.46 13.42 11.22
N LEU A 14 -0.25 12.36 11.65
CA LEU A 14 -1.47 12.47 12.44
C LEU A 14 -1.23 13.25 13.74
N LYS A 15 -0.13 12.94 14.46
CA LYS A 15 0.23 13.65 15.71
C LYS A 15 0.51 15.15 15.51
N LYS A 16 0.92 15.56 14.31
CA LYS A 16 1.35 16.93 14.00
C LYS A 16 0.26 17.75 13.29
N THR A 17 -0.83 17.11 12.86
CA THR A 17 -1.87 17.76 12.06
C THR A 17 -2.97 18.31 12.96
N SER A 18 -3.26 19.60 12.83
CA SER A 18 -4.34 20.27 13.56
C SER A 18 -5.62 20.49 12.74
N GLY A 19 -5.54 20.44 11.41
CA GLY A 19 -6.69 20.61 10.51
C GLY A 19 -7.53 19.35 10.40
N GLN A 20 -8.83 19.42 10.73
CA GLN A 20 -9.71 18.25 10.78
C GLN A 20 -9.87 17.53 9.44
N ASP A 21 -10.02 18.26 8.33
CA ASP A 21 -10.10 17.63 6.99
C ASP A 21 -8.80 16.89 6.64
N TYR A 22 -7.65 17.53 6.88
CA TYR A 22 -6.35 16.92 6.62
C TYR A 22 -6.08 15.71 7.53
N HIS A 23 -6.54 15.78 8.79
CA HIS A 23 -6.46 14.69 9.74
C HIS A 23 -7.28 13.47 9.28
N SER A 24 -8.53 13.67 8.87
CA SER A 24 -9.37 12.58 8.36
C SER A 24 -8.81 11.92 7.10
N ARG A 25 -8.18 12.68 6.20
CA ARG A 25 -7.47 12.12 5.02
C ARG A 25 -6.28 11.26 5.43
N LEU A 26 -5.52 11.67 6.45
CA LEU A 26 -4.43 10.87 7.00
C LEU A 26 -4.92 9.61 7.70
N GLU A 27 -6.08 9.64 8.38
CA GLU A 27 -6.68 8.44 8.99
C GLU A 27 -7.05 7.41 7.94
N ILE A 28 -7.66 7.83 6.81
CA ILE A 28 -7.94 6.95 5.67
C ILE A 28 -6.65 6.26 5.21
N CYS A 29 -5.60 7.04 4.96
CA CYS A 29 -4.30 6.51 4.57
C CYS A 29 -3.70 5.57 5.64
N GLY A 30 -3.89 5.86 6.93
CA GLY A 30 -3.43 5.00 8.03
C GLY A 30 -4.08 3.62 7.98
N HIS A 31 -5.40 3.57 7.78
CA HIS A 31 -6.14 2.31 7.61
C HIS A 31 -5.72 1.56 6.36
N ASP A 32 -5.54 2.27 5.24
CA ASP A 32 -5.10 1.67 3.98
C ASP A 32 -3.69 1.07 4.10
N TYR A 33 -2.75 1.78 4.74
CA TYR A 33 -1.39 1.25 4.93
C TYR A 33 -1.34 0.11 5.95
N LEU A 34 -2.21 0.09 6.97
CA LEU A 34 -2.35 -1.08 7.83
C LEU A 34 -2.79 -2.31 7.03
N ARG A 35 -3.81 -2.13 6.16
CA ARG A 35 -4.30 -3.19 5.26
C ARG A 35 -3.22 -3.62 4.28
N ALA A 36 -2.49 -2.69 3.67
CA ALA A 36 -1.42 -2.99 2.72
C ALA A 36 -0.28 -3.76 3.39
N VAL A 37 0.15 -3.39 4.60
CA VAL A 37 1.16 -4.14 5.37
C VAL A 37 0.71 -5.58 5.58
N SER A 38 -0.49 -5.80 6.09
CA SER A 38 -1.01 -7.16 6.33
C SER A 38 -1.06 -8.01 5.05
N LYS A 39 -1.45 -7.44 3.91
CA LYS A 39 -1.49 -8.18 2.64
C LYS A 39 -0.12 -8.44 2.03
N LEU A 40 0.84 -7.54 2.23
CA LEU A 40 2.21 -7.79 1.83
C LEU A 40 2.89 -8.83 2.72
N GLU A 41 2.55 -8.90 4.01
CA GLU A 41 3.02 -9.97 4.89
C GLU A 41 2.50 -11.33 4.43
N GLU A 42 1.21 -11.45 4.09
CA GLU A 42 0.64 -12.65 3.47
C GLU A 42 1.34 -12.99 2.14
N ALA A 43 1.59 -11.98 1.29
CA ALA A 43 2.26 -12.17 0.00
C ALA A 43 3.72 -12.63 0.16
N CYS A 44 4.43 -12.11 1.17
CA CYS A 44 5.76 -12.55 1.52
C CYS A 44 5.76 -14.01 2.01
N ASN A 45 4.73 -14.42 2.75
CA ASN A 45 4.61 -15.82 3.14
C ASN A 45 4.43 -16.72 1.92
N ASP A 46 3.55 -16.34 0.97
CA ASP A 46 3.37 -17.05 -0.30
C ASP A 46 4.69 -17.19 -1.08
N LEU A 47 5.50 -16.14 -1.14
CA LEU A 47 6.84 -16.17 -1.75
C LEU A 47 7.79 -17.13 -1.00
N ASN A 48 7.81 -17.07 0.34
CA ASN A 48 8.69 -17.88 1.17
C ASN A 48 8.32 -19.38 1.15
N SER A 49 7.04 -19.71 0.98
CA SER A 49 6.56 -21.09 0.83
C SER A 49 6.47 -21.54 -0.63
N GLU A 50 6.89 -20.71 -1.58
CA GLU A 50 6.79 -20.97 -3.03
C GLU A 50 5.34 -21.27 -3.49
N THR A 51 4.35 -20.73 -2.79
CA THR A 51 2.92 -20.85 -3.09
C THR A 51 2.43 -19.56 -3.74
N PHE A 52 2.72 -19.38 -5.03
CA PHE A 52 2.51 -18.10 -5.73
C PHE A 52 1.04 -17.74 -6.06
N PHE A 53 0.08 -18.63 -5.78
CA PHE A 53 -1.32 -18.47 -6.20
C PHE A 53 -2.03 -17.26 -5.57
N GLY A 54 -1.70 -16.89 -4.33
CA GLY A 54 -2.28 -15.74 -3.66
C GLY A 54 -1.58 -14.42 -3.97
N LEU A 55 -0.31 -14.48 -4.43
CA LEU A 55 0.58 -13.33 -4.57
C LEU A 55 -0.03 -12.18 -5.40
N ALA A 56 -0.55 -12.47 -6.60
CA ALA A 56 -1.16 -11.44 -7.46
C ALA A 56 -2.36 -10.76 -6.80
N LYS A 57 -3.23 -11.55 -6.15
CA LYS A 57 -4.42 -11.03 -5.46
C LYS A 57 -4.03 -10.16 -4.28
N LEU A 58 -3.07 -10.60 -3.48
CA LEU A 58 -2.59 -9.91 -2.29
C LEU A 58 -1.89 -8.60 -2.66
N ALA A 59 -0.99 -8.62 -3.65
CA ALA A 59 -0.35 -7.44 -4.22
C ALA A 59 -1.39 -6.47 -4.80
N GLY A 60 -2.41 -6.97 -5.52
CA GLY A 60 -3.50 -6.16 -6.04
C GLY A 60 -4.32 -5.46 -4.95
N VAL A 61 -4.53 -6.10 -3.79
CA VAL A 61 -5.21 -5.45 -2.65
C VAL A 61 -4.33 -4.36 -2.04
N ALA A 62 -3.03 -4.59 -1.87
CA ALA A 62 -2.11 -3.58 -1.37
C ALA A 62 -2.01 -2.37 -2.32
N SER A 63 -1.96 -2.60 -3.64
CA SER A 63 -1.98 -1.54 -4.65
C SER A 63 -3.27 -0.72 -4.61
N LYS A 64 -4.43 -1.36 -4.44
CA LYS A 64 -5.71 -0.63 -4.34
C LYS A 64 -5.80 0.21 -3.06
N ALA A 65 -5.21 -0.26 -1.97
CA ALA A 65 -5.13 0.52 -0.74
C ALA A 65 -4.25 1.78 -0.93
N SER A 66 -3.14 1.69 -1.66
CA SER A 66 -2.31 2.87 -1.97
C SER A 66 -3.02 3.84 -2.91
N ASP A 67 -3.77 3.35 -3.90
CA ASP A 67 -4.60 4.18 -4.78
C ASP A 67 -5.71 4.90 -3.98
N HIS A 68 -6.38 4.21 -3.05
CA HIS A 68 -7.40 4.82 -2.20
C HIS A 68 -6.82 5.92 -1.30
N CYS A 69 -5.66 5.67 -0.67
CA CYS A 69 -4.95 6.70 0.08
C CYS A 69 -4.54 7.90 -0.80
N GLN A 70 -4.10 7.65 -2.04
CA GLN A 70 -3.78 8.72 -2.99
C GLN A 70 -5.01 9.57 -3.32
N ASP A 71 -6.15 8.92 -3.58
CA ASP A 71 -7.41 9.58 -3.90
C ASP A 71 -7.97 10.37 -2.72
N ALA A 72 -7.69 9.95 -1.48
CA ALA A 72 -8.05 10.71 -0.28
C ALA A 72 -7.42 12.12 -0.26
N PHE A 73 -6.34 12.37 -1.02
CA PHE A 73 -5.72 13.69 -1.17
C PHE A 73 -6.00 14.36 -2.53
N ARG A 74 -6.97 13.88 -3.31
CA ARG A 74 -7.35 14.50 -4.59
C ARG A 74 -7.69 15.98 -4.39
N GLY A 75 -7.10 16.84 -5.24
CA GLY A 75 -7.27 18.29 -5.18
C GLY A 75 -6.26 19.02 -4.28
N ILE A 76 -5.44 18.30 -3.51
CA ILE A 76 -4.33 18.89 -2.76
C ILE A 76 -3.10 18.99 -3.68
N SER A 77 -2.49 20.17 -3.77
CA SER A 77 -1.38 20.45 -4.69
C SER A 77 -0.08 19.73 -4.33
N SER A 78 0.16 19.45 -3.04
CA SER A 78 1.36 18.78 -2.55
C SER A 78 1.00 17.73 -1.49
N PRO A 79 0.43 16.58 -1.88
CA PRO A 79 0.03 15.54 -0.94
C PRO A 79 1.25 14.87 -0.29
N PRO A 80 1.21 14.57 1.02
CA PRO A 80 2.39 14.15 1.79
C PRO A 80 2.85 12.72 1.47
N LEU A 81 2.01 11.92 0.83
CA LEU A 81 2.24 10.49 0.60
C LEU A 81 2.39 10.13 -0.89
N GLY A 82 2.38 11.12 -1.79
CA GLY A 82 2.33 10.88 -3.24
C GLY A 82 3.42 9.94 -3.76
N SER A 83 4.68 10.19 -3.42
CA SER A 83 5.80 9.32 -3.81
C SER A 83 5.70 7.93 -3.20
N ARG A 84 5.34 7.84 -1.92
CA ARG A 84 5.25 6.57 -1.17
C ARG A 84 4.11 5.68 -1.69
N ASN A 85 2.99 6.28 -2.10
CA ASN A 85 1.89 5.58 -2.76
C ASN A 85 2.33 5.03 -4.12
N GLY A 86 3.07 5.85 -4.90
CA GLY A 86 3.62 5.44 -6.19
C GLY A 86 4.63 4.30 -6.08
N ASP A 87 5.52 4.33 -5.08
CA ASP A 87 6.51 3.28 -4.84
C ASP A 87 5.83 1.95 -4.47
N LEU A 88 4.86 1.99 -3.55
CA LEU A 88 4.09 0.80 -3.16
C LEU A 88 3.37 0.18 -4.37
N LYS A 89 2.77 1.00 -5.22
CA LYS A 89 2.10 0.54 -6.44
C LYS A 89 3.06 -0.21 -7.37
N ARG A 90 4.22 0.37 -7.66
CA ARG A 90 5.25 -0.26 -8.51
C ARG A 90 5.73 -1.59 -7.94
N LEU A 91 5.90 -1.68 -6.62
CA LEU A 91 6.26 -2.94 -5.96
C LEU A 91 5.15 -4.00 -6.11
N CYS A 92 3.88 -3.60 -5.99
CA CYS A 92 2.75 -4.52 -6.19
C CYS A 92 2.63 -4.98 -7.65
N GLU A 93 2.95 -4.13 -8.63
CA GLU A 93 3.02 -4.50 -10.05
C GLU A 93 4.11 -5.56 -10.28
N ILE A 94 5.30 -5.38 -9.72
CA ILE A 94 6.37 -6.39 -9.77
C ILE A 94 5.91 -7.71 -9.15
N GLY A 95 5.27 -7.68 -7.97
CA GLY A 95 4.74 -8.87 -7.33
C GLY A 95 3.70 -9.60 -8.19
N SER A 96 2.88 -8.85 -8.93
CA SER A 96 1.89 -9.42 -9.86
C SER A 96 2.54 -10.09 -11.07
N VAL A 97 3.62 -9.51 -11.60
CA VAL A 97 4.42 -10.13 -12.68
C VAL A 97 5.07 -11.42 -12.19
N ILE A 98 5.67 -11.42 -10.99
CA ILE A 98 6.25 -12.62 -10.38
C ILE A 98 5.19 -13.71 -10.24
N ALA A 99 4.02 -13.40 -9.69
CA ALA A 99 2.94 -14.37 -9.57
C ALA A 99 2.59 -15.00 -10.92
N THR A 100 2.43 -14.18 -11.96
CA THR A 100 2.09 -14.64 -13.32
C THR A 100 3.15 -15.59 -13.89
N LEU A 101 4.44 -15.31 -13.65
CA LEU A 101 5.54 -16.15 -14.11
C LEU A 101 5.49 -17.55 -13.49
N PHE A 102 5.08 -17.68 -12.23
CA PHE A 102 5.11 -18.94 -11.49
C PHE A 102 3.77 -19.69 -11.48
N THR A 103 2.63 -19.02 -11.70
CA THR A 103 1.32 -19.69 -11.78
C THR A 103 0.90 -20.04 -13.21
N GLY A 104 1.63 -19.53 -14.21
CA GLY A 104 1.24 -19.60 -15.62
C GLY A 104 0.10 -18.62 -15.94
N SER A 105 0.15 -18.05 -17.15
CA SER A 105 -0.98 -17.34 -17.73
C SER A 105 -2.02 -18.39 -18.12
N SER A 106 -3.10 -18.52 -17.34
CA SER A 106 -4.27 -19.30 -17.76
C SER A 106 -5.16 -18.46 -18.67
#